data_AF-A0A1I4QX39-F1
#
_entry.id   AF-A0A1I4QX39-F1
#
_cell.length_a   1.000
_cell.length_b   1.000
_cell.length_c   1.000
_cell.angle_alpha   90.00
_cell.angle_beta   90.00
_cell.angle_gamma   90.00
#
_symmetry.space_group_name_H-M   'P 1'
#
loop_
_entity.id
_entity.type
_entity.pdbx_description
1 polymer ?
#
loop_
_entity_poly.entity_id
_entity_poly.type
_entity_poly.pdbx_seq_one_letter_code
_entity_poly.pdbx_strand_id
1 'polypeptide(L)'
;MKRVVIITLVMMLALMQVAAAATAATLSPLEWDGVKGTDSTQECDDPKFGGDAGIHWVATGHDPAASNYNLTIYVDDVLVEWVSPDGIQGNNVDFYTKYYNWTEVKLNASLEFDGFMDSNADLKISHYCEDGNGGITEIPEFPLIALPVAAIIGLAFFFQRRKE
;
A
#
# COMPACT_ATOMS: atom_id res chain seq x y z
N MET A 1 -5.32 -61.48 22.78
CA MET A 1 -4.86 -60.87 21.50
C MET A 1 -5.73 -59.70 21.06
N LYS A 2 -7.07 -59.81 20.97
CA LYS A 2 -7.95 -58.71 20.53
C LYS A 2 -7.80 -57.38 21.30
N ARG A 3 -7.55 -57.42 22.61
CA ARG A 3 -7.37 -56.21 23.45
C ARG A 3 -6.05 -55.47 23.21
N VAL A 4 -4.99 -56.19 22.81
CA VAL A 4 -3.66 -55.57 22.55
C VAL A 4 -3.67 -54.80 21.24
N VAL A 5 -4.33 -55.33 20.22
CA VAL A 5 -4.48 -54.70 18.89
C VAL A 5 -5.27 -53.39 18.98
N ILE A 6 -6.33 -53.35 19.79
CA ILE A 6 -7.14 -52.14 19.96
C ILE A 6 -6.34 -51.03 20.66
N ILE A 7 -5.53 -51.37 21.67
CA ILE A 7 -4.70 -50.38 22.37
C ILE A 7 -3.61 -49.82 21.44
N THR A 8 -3.01 -50.65 20.58
CA THR A 8 -2.00 -50.18 19.61
C THR A 8 -2.61 -49.28 18.53
N LEU A 9 -3.83 -49.59 18.06
CA LEU A 9 -4.52 -48.78 17.06
C LEU A 9 -4.92 -47.40 17.62
N VAL A 10 -5.38 -47.34 18.88
CA VAL A 10 -5.73 -46.08 19.55
C VAL A 10 -4.49 -45.21 19.81
N MET A 11 -3.35 -45.82 20.17
CA MET A 11 -2.08 -45.09 20.31
C MET A 11 -1.57 -44.53 18.97
N MET A 12 -1.73 -45.27 17.86
CA MET A 12 -1.37 -44.75 16.53
C MET A 12 -2.28 -43.59 16.07
N LEU A 13 -3.58 -43.63 16.40
CA LEU A 13 -4.49 -42.51 16.10
C LEU A 13 -4.18 -41.26 16.94
N ALA A 14 -3.74 -41.42 18.19
CA ALA A 14 -3.38 -40.30 19.07
C ALA A 14 -2.07 -39.61 18.66
N LEU A 15 -1.18 -40.31 17.94
CA LEU A 15 0.07 -39.73 17.41
C LEU A 15 -0.11 -38.98 16.09
N MET A 16 -1.29 -39.03 15.47
CA MET A 16 -1.55 -38.46 14.14
C MET A 16 -2.10 -37.01 14.13
N GLN A 17 -2.27 -36.35 15.29
CA GLN A 17 -3.01 -35.08 15.35
C GLN A 17 -2.20 -33.83 15.72
N VAL A 18 -0.88 -33.81 15.53
CA VAL A 18 -0.10 -32.57 15.73
C VAL A 18 0.81 -32.28 14.54
N ALA A 19 0.24 -32.27 13.34
CA ALA A 19 0.76 -31.37 12.32
C ALA A 19 0.21 -29.99 12.67
N ALA A 20 0.97 -29.21 13.44
CA ALA A 20 0.72 -27.79 13.55
C ALA A 20 0.64 -27.26 12.11
N ALA A 21 -0.51 -26.73 11.73
CA ALA A 21 -0.66 -26.06 10.44
C ALA A 21 0.34 -24.90 10.47
N ALA A 22 1.49 -25.09 9.83
CA ALA A 22 2.38 -24.00 9.52
C ALA A 22 1.56 -23.08 8.63
N THR A 23 1.08 -21.98 9.21
CA THR A 23 0.45 -20.89 8.46
C THR A 23 1.46 -20.47 7.41
N ALA A 24 1.10 -20.68 6.14
CA ALA A 24 1.96 -20.36 5.03
C ALA A 24 2.25 -18.86 5.10
N ALA A 25 3.52 -18.52 5.28
CA ALA A 25 3.94 -17.14 5.30
C ALA A 25 3.61 -16.49 3.94
N THR A 26 3.00 -15.32 3.99
CA THR A 26 2.64 -14.54 2.81
C THR A 26 3.89 -13.86 2.26
N LEU A 27 4.39 -14.35 1.13
CA LEU A 27 5.43 -13.71 0.32
C LEU A 27 4.86 -12.72 -0.70
N SER A 28 3.55 -12.49 -0.66
CA SER A 28 2.85 -11.59 -1.58
C SER A 28 2.80 -10.19 -0.98
N PRO A 29 2.87 -9.14 -1.81
CA PRO A 29 2.68 -7.78 -1.35
C PRO A 29 1.34 -7.65 -0.62
N LEU A 30 1.30 -6.78 0.39
CA LEU A 30 0.04 -6.40 1.01
C LEU A 30 -0.61 -5.33 0.14
N GLU A 31 -1.84 -5.60 -0.28
CA GLU A 31 -2.60 -4.72 -1.18
C GLU A 31 -3.74 -4.05 -0.42
N TRP A 32 -3.87 -2.74 -0.61
CA TRP A 32 -5.02 -1.95 -0.20
C TRP A 32 -5.78 -1.48 -1.45
N ASP A 33 -7.04 -1.90 -1.54
CA ASP A 33 -7.91 -1.78 -2.73
C ASP A 33 -9.05 -0.76 -2.57
N GLY A 34 -8.94 0.13 -1.57
CA GLY A 34 -9.97 1.12 -1.28
C GLY A 34 -11.13 0.63 -0.40
N VAL A 35 -11.19 -0.67 -0.06
CA VAL A 35 -12.31 -1.25 0.71
C VAL A 35 -11.89 -1.75 2.08
N LYS A 36 -10.65 -2.23 2.24
CA LYS A 36 -10.17 -2.79 3.50
C LYS A 36 -9.72 -1.71 4.48
N GLY A 37 -10.10 -1.82 5.75
CA GLY A 37 -9.56 -0.96 6.81
C GLY A 37 -10.01 0.50 6.76
N THR A 38 -11.21 0.79 6.26
CA THR A 38 -11.83 2.14 6.30
C THR A 38 -12.33 2.55 7.69
N ASP A 39 -11.84 1.92 8.77
CA ASP A 39 -12.10 2.36 10.16
C ASP A 39 -11.36 3.68 10.48
N SER A 40 -10.81 4.33 9.46
CA SER A 40 -10.01 5.54 9.56
C SER A 40 -10.83 6.72 10.07
N THR A 41 -10.33 7.38 11.11
CA THR A 41 -10.87 8.64 11.60
C THR A 41 -10.12 9.82 10.98
N GLN A 42 -10.83 10.93 10.75
CA GLN A 42 -10.17 12.19 10.42
C GLN A 42 -9.47 12.72 11.69
N GLU A 43 -8.15 12.81 11.66
CA GLU A 43 -7.31 13.24 12.78
C GLU A 43 -6.18 14.12 12.24
N CYS A 44 -6.27 15.43 12.49
CA CYS A 44 -5.30 16.42 12.01
C CYS A 44 -4.27 16.85 13.06
N ASP A 45 -4.38 16.31 14.26
CA ASP A 45 -3.47 16.64 15.37
C ASP A 45 -2.23 15.73 15.41
N ASP A 46 -2.05 14.82 14.44
CA ASP A 46 -0.84 14.01 14.35
C ASP A 46 0.36 14.92 13.96
N PRO A 47 1.38 15.06 14.82
CA PRO A 47 2.53 15.91 14.57
C PRO A 47 3.33 15.49 13.33
N LYS A 48 3.19 14.26 12.84
CA LYS A 48 3.84 13.76 11.62
C LYS A 48 3.30 14.40 10.36
N PHE A 49 2.06 14.88 10.37
CA PHE A 49 1.52 15.68 9.28
C PHE A 49 2.06 17.11 9.28
N GLY A 50 2.62 17.59 10.39
CA GLY A 50 3.18 18.95 10.46
C GLY A 50 2.14 20.08 10.26
N GLY A 51 0.85 19.76 10.36
CA GLY A 51 -0.26 20.67 10.03
C GLY A 51 -0.70 20.63 8.57
N ASP A 52 -0.09 19.79 7.73
CA ASP A 52 -0.49 19.56 6.35
C ASP A 52 -1.49 18.40 6.23
N ALA A 53 -2.08 18.25 5.05
CA ALA A 53 -2.97 17.13 4.76
C ALA A 53 -2.19 15.83 4.50
N GLY A 54 -2.62 14.73 5.10
CA GLY A 54 -1.92 13.45 4.97
C GLY A 54 -2.78 12.21 5.18
N ILE A 55 -2.20 11.07 4.82
CA ILE A 55 -2.73 9.73 5.14
C ILE A 55 -1.68 9.00 5.95
N HIS A 56 -2.09 8.43 7.08
CA HIS A 56 -1.28 7.53 7.88
C HIS A 56 -1.66 6.08 7.55
N TRP A 57 -0.73 5.40 6.87
CA TRP A 57 -0.84 3.99 6.52
C TRP A 57 -0.17 3.14 7.58
N VAL A 58 -0.81 2.03 7.92
CA VAL A 58 -0.28 1.07 8.87
C VAL A 58 -0.32 -0.31 8.24
N ALA A 59 0.86 -0.92 8.12
CA ALA A 59 0.98 -2.34 7.86
C ALA A 59 1.05 -3.08 9.20
N THR A 60 0.09 -3.95 9.47
CA THR A 60 0.06 -4.79 10.66
C THR A 60 0.62 -6.17 10.36
N GLY A 61 1.04 -6.88 11.40
CA GLY A 61 1.55 -8.24 11.26
C GLY A 61 3.03 -8.34 10.90
N HIS A 62 3.80 -7.33 11.30
CA HIS A 62 5.25 -7.27 11.22
C HIS A 62 5.93 -8.43 11.98
N ASP A 63 6.51 -9.38 11.24
CA ASP A 63 7.53 -10.27 11.80
C ASP A 63 8.88 -9.53 11.90
N PRO A 64 9.64 -9.65 12.99
CA PRO A 64 10.98 -9.06 13.10
C PRO A 64 11.97 -9.47 11.99
N ALA A 65 11.71 -10.57 11.28
CA ALA A 65 12.48 -10.99 10.12
C ALA A 65 12.16 -10.20 8.84
N ALA A 66 11.01 -9.50 8.79
CA ALA A 66 10.64 -8.71 7.63
C ALA A 66 11.30 -7.33 7.61
N SER A 67 11.77 -6.92 6.43
CA SER A 67 12.58 -5.73 6.20
C SER A 67 12.34 -5.15 4.81
N ASN A 68 13.06 -4.07 4.44
CA ASN A 68 12.99 -3.45 3.12
C ASN A 68 11.57 -3.08 2.66
N TYR A 69 10.77 -2.55 3.58
CA TYR A 69 9.42 -2.08 3.31
C TYR A 69 9.42 -0.95 2.29
N ASN A 70 8.58 -1.09 1.27
CA ASN A 70 8.40 -0.09 0.23
C ASN A 70 6.92 0.02 -0.12
N LEU A 71 6.29 1.11 0.35
CA LEU A 71 4.89 1.39 0.06
C LEU A 71 4.78 2.16 -1.26
N THR A 72 3.97 1.64 -2.16
CA THR A 72 3.71 2.24 -3.48
C THR A 72 2.28 2.75 -3.52
N ILE A 73 2.10 4.02 -3.88
CA ILE A 73 0.79 4.63 -4.01
C ILE A 73 0.42 4.77 -5.49
N TYR A 74 -0.80 4.36 -5.82
CA TYR A 74 -1.39 4.48 -7.14
C TYR A 74 -2.67 5.32 -7.08
N VAL A 75 -2.78 6.28 -7.99
CA VAL A 75 -3.98 7.09 -8.21
C VAL A 75 -4.45 6.86 -9.63
N ASP A 76 -5.68 6.39 -9.80
CA ASP A 76 -6.25 6.01 -11.10
C ASP A 76 -5.34 5.05 -11.90
N ASP A 77 -4.81 4.05 -11.19
CA ASP A 77 -3.88 3.03 -11.71
C ASP A 77 -2.53 3.60 -12.21
N VAL A 78 -2.22 4.86 -11.92
CA VAL A 78 -0.93 5.50 -12.17
C VAL A 78 -0.12 5.56 -10.88
N LEU A 79 1.12 5.06 -10.93
CA LEU A 79 2.06 5.20 -9.82
C LEU A 79 2.39 6.67 -9.60
N VAL A 80 2.15 7.16 -8.38
CA VAL A 80 2.40 8.56 -8.00
C VAL A 80 3.52 8.73 -7.00
N GLU A 81 3.76 7.75 -6.13
CA GLU A 81 4.66 7.92 -4.99
C GLU A 81 5.23 6.57 -4.51
N TRP A 82 6.49 6.62 -4.08
CA TRP A 82 7.16 5.56 -3.31
C TRP A 82 7.48 6.11 -1.93
N VAL A 83 7.15 5.35 -0.89
CA VAL A 83 7.16 5.82 0.49
C VAL A 83 7.95 4.83 1.34
N SER A 84 9.02 5.31 1.95
CA SER A 84 9.78 4.55 2.94
C SER A 84 9.04 4.55 4.29
N PRO A 85 9.24 3.50 5.12
CA PRO A 85 8.64 3.45 6.45
C PRO A 85 9.15 4.62 7.29
N ASP A 86 8.23 5.28 8.00
CA ASP A 86 8.56 6.33 8.96
C ASP A 86 9.01 5.72 10.30
N GLY A 87 8.41 4.60 10.68
CA GLY A 87 8.72 3.91 11.92
C GLY A 87 8.19 2.49 11.98
N ILE A 88 8.72 1.72 12.94
CA ILE A 88 8.20 0.41 13.33
C ILE A 88 7.82 0.50 14.80
N GLN A 89 6.56 0.24 15.12
CA GLN A 89 5.99 0.33 16.47
C GLN A 89 5.33 -0.99 16.86
N GLY A 90 6.07 -1.83 17.58
CA GLY A 90 5.58 -3.16 17.94
C GLY A 90 5.39 -4.04 16.71
N ASN A 91 4.14 -4.42 16.42
CA ASN A 91 3.77 -5.26 15.26
C ASN A 91 3.32 -4.46 14.04
N ASN A 92 3.57 -3.14 14.04
CA ASN A 92 3.11 -2.21 13.02
C ASN A 92 4.30 -1.54 12.32
N VAL A 93 4.14 -1.30 11.03
CA VAL A 93 5.01 -0.44 10.22
C VAL A 93 4.18 0.75 9.75
N ASP A 94 4.63 1.95 10.09
CA ASP A 94 3.92 3.20 9.86
C ASP A 94 4.49 3.92 8.64
N PHE A 95 3.62 4.46 7.79
CA PHE A 95 3.98 5.27 6.62
C PHE A 95 3.09 6.50 6.55
N TYR A 96 3.66 7.62 6.11
CA TYR A 96 2.93 8.88 5.97
C TYR A 96 3.04 9.37 4.53
N THR A 97 1.90 9.71 3.94
CA THR A 97 1.82 10.27 2.58
C THR A 97 1.01 11.55 2.60
N LYS A 98 1.06 12.31 1.51
CA LYS A 98 0.09 13.38 1.29
C LYS A 98 -1.34 12.84 1.24
N TYR A 99 -2.31 13.71 1.51
CA TYR A 99 -3.72 13.37 1.37
C TYR A 99 -4.12 13.21 -0.10
N TYR A 100 -4.90 12.17 -0.37
CA TYR A 100 -5.52 11.89 -1.65
C TYR A 100 -7.02 11.71 -1.41
N ASN A 101 -7.87 12.48 -2.09
CA ASN A 101 -9.31 12.35 -1.95
C ASN A 101 -9.81 11.07 -2.65
N TRP A 102 -9.73 9.92 -1.96
CA TRP A 102 -10.13 8.62 -2.50
C TRP A 102 -11.63 8.47 -2.76
N THR A 103 -12.44 9.49 -2.43
CA THR A 103 -13.85 9.54 -2.85
C THR A 103 -14.01 10.07 -4.28
N GLU A 104 -13.03 10.81 -4.78
CA GLU A 104 -13.00 11.39 -6.13
C GLU A 104 -12.09 10.61 -7.09
N VAL A 105 -11.02 10.01 -6.60
CA VAL A 105 -10.06 9.23 -7.39
C VAL A 105 -9.98 7.79 -6.91
N LYS A 106 -9.59 6.86 -7.80
CA LYS A 106 -9.31 5.48 -7.39
C LYS A 106 -7.93 5.42 -6.75
N LEU A 107 -7.89 5.40 -5.42
CA LEU A 107 -6.67 5.23 -4.64
C LEU A 107 -6.42 3.74 -4.38
N ASN A 108 -5.22 3.26 -4.71
CA ASN A 108 -4.73 1.93 -4.36
C ASN A 108 -3.34 2.04 -3.74
N ALA A 109 -2.97 1.08 -2.88
CA ALA A 109 -1.62 1.00 -2.35
C ALA A 109 -1.12 -0.44 -2.29
N SER A 110 0.18 -0.64 -2.54
CA SER A 110 0.85 -1.94 -2.48
C SER A 110 2.10 -1.82 -1.64
N LEU A 111 2.26 -2.69 -0.64
CA LEU A 111 3.44 -2.77 0.20
C LEU A 111 4.29 -3.99 -0.19
N GLU A 112 5.47 -3.71 -0.71
CA GLU A 112 6.52 -4.72 -0.90
C GLU A 112 7.41 -4.78 0.35
N PHE A 113 7.89 -5.98 0.67
CA PHE A 113 8.80 -6.22 1.80
C PHE A 113 9.60 -7.50 1.54
N ASP A 114 10.78 -7.59 2.16
CA ASP A 114 11.55 -8.82 2.24
C ASP A 114 11.21 -9.57 3.52
N GLY A 115 11.08 -10.90 3.46
CA GLY A 115 10.84 -11.73 4.64
C GLY A 115 9.41 -12.24 4.74
N PHE A 116 8.88 -12.31 5.96
CA PHE A 116 7.58 -12.91 6.24
C PHE A 116 6.70 -11.93 7.01
N MET A 117 5.43 -11.84 6.65
CA MET A 117 4.42 -11.20 7.49
C MET A 117 3.57 -12.28 8.16
N ASP A 118 2.93 -11.94 9.27
CA ASP A 118 2.02 -12.88 9.94
C ASP A 118 0.77 -13.16 9.08
N SER A 119 0.04 -14.23 9.41
CA SER A 119 -1.13 -14.64 8.62
C SER A 119 -2.31 -13.66 8.71
N ASN A 120 -2.26 -12.72 9.64
CA ASN A 120 -3.26 -11.67 9.86
C ASN A 120 -2.77 -10.32 9.35
N ALA A 121 -1.65 -10.30 8.60
CA ALA A 121 -1.06 -9.09 8.11
C ALA A 121 -2.00 -8.38 7.14
N ASP A 122 -2.06 -7.07 7.30
CA ASP A 122 -2.99 -6.22 6.58
C ASP A 122 -2.39 -4.83 6.40
N LEU A 123 -2.69 -4.22 5.26
CA LEU A 123 -2.34 -2.83 4.96
C LEU A 123 -3.62 -2.01 5.03
N LYS A 124 -3.63 -0.97 5.88
CA LYS A 124 -4.83 -0.14 6.10
C LYS A 124 -4.48 1.31 6.35
N ILE A 125 -5.48 2.17 6.22
CA ILE A 125 -5.40 3.57 6.67
C ILE A 125 -5.81 3.61 8.14
N SER A 126 -4.92 4.08 9.00
CA SER A 126 -5.21 4.24 10.43
C SER A 126 -6.02 5.51 10.69
N HIS A 127 -5.56 6.62 10.12
CA HIS A 127 -6.24 7.92 10.16
C HIS A 127 -5.75 8.78 8.99
N TYR A 128 -6.41 9.93 8.79
CA TYR A 128 -6.07 10.88 7.74
C TYR A 128 -6.38 12.30 8.19
N CYS A 129 -5.72 13.28 7.58
CA CYS A 129 -6.09 14.68 7.67
C CYS A 129 -6.39 15.19 6.27
N GLU A 130 -7.66 15.50 6.01
CA GLU A 130 -8.02 16.30 4.84
C GLU A 130 -7.56 17.73 5.10
N ASP A 131 -6.95 18.38 4.12
CA ASP A 131 -6.51 19.76 4.28
C ASP A 131 -7.71 20.62 4.69
N GLY A 132 -7.74 21.11 5.93
CA GLY A 132 -8.79 22.03 6.39
C GLY A 132 -8.81 23.33 5.57
N ASN A 133 -7.77 23.57 4.77
CA ASN A 133 -7.64 24.71 3.88
C ASN A 133 -7.92 24.42 2.40
N GLY A 134 -8.42 23.24 2.02
CA GLY A 134 -8.84 22.99 0.63
C GLY A 134 -7.77 23.30 -0.41
N GLY A 135 -6.50 23.17 -0.02
CA GLY A 135 -5.35 23.31 -0.90
C GLY A 135 -5.34 22.09 -1.81
N ILE A 136 -6.17 22.13 -2.87
CA ILE A 136 -5.88 21.40 -4.10
C ILE A 136 -4.40 21.62 -4.37
N THR A 137 -3.56 20.61 -4.09
CA THR A 137 -2.19 20.60 -4.59
C THR A 137 -2.38 20.63 -6.09
N GLU A 138 -2.24 21.83 -6.68
CA GLU A 138 -2.45 22.04 -8.10
C GLU A 138 -1.67 20.93 -8.79
N ILE A 139 -2.41 20.00 -9.41
CA ILE A 139 -1.81 19.05 -10.34
C ILE A 139 -0.99 19.94 -11.25
N PRO A 140 0.34 19.79 -11.33
CA PRO A 140 1.15 20.67 -12.14
C PRO A 140 0.57 20.56 -13.54
N GLU A 141 -0.13 21.61 -13.97
CA GLU A 141 -0.71 21.63 -15.29
C GLU A 141 0.49 21.51 -16.21
N PHE A 142 0.67 20.32 -16.80
CA PHE A 142 1.53 20.22 -17.97
C PHE A 142 1.08 21.37 -18.84
N PRO A 143 1.97 22.31 -19.21
CA PRO A 143 1.53 23.53 -19.87
C PRO A 143 0.70 23.08 -21.06
N LEU A 144 -0.62 23.27 -20.98
CA LEU A 144 -1.56 22.84 -22.02
C LEU A 144 -1.24 23.54 -23.35
N ILE A 145 -0.38 24.58 -23.28
CA ILE A 145 0.28 25.30 -24.34
C ILE A 145 1.42 24.51 -25.01
N ALA A 146 2.14 23.63 -24.32
CA ALA A 146 3.30 22.92 -24.87
C ALA A 146 2.94 21.96 -26.01
N LEU A 147 1.80 21.26 -25.92
CA LEU A 147 1.29 20.37 -26.98
C LEU A 147 0.92 21.15 -28.26
N PRO A 148 0.09 22.23 -28.19
CA PRO A 148 -0.18 23.11 -29.32
C PRO A 148 1.08 23.77 -29.89
N VAL A 149 2.00 24.25 -29.03
CA VAL A 149 3.23 24.93 -29.47
C VAL A 149 4.16 23.96 -30.20
N ALA A 150 4.37 22.76 -29.68
CA ALA A 150 5.14 21.72 -30.36
C ALA A 150 4.52 21.34 -31.72
N ALA A 151 3.19 21.23 -31.78
CA ALA A 151 2.47 20.96 -33.02
C ALA A 151 2.64 22.08 -34.06
N ILE A 152 2.53 23.35 -33.64
CA ILE A 152 2.71 24.53 -34.50
C ILE A 152 4.15 24.62 -35.01
N ILE A 153 5.14 24.42 -34.15
CA ILE A 153 6.56 24.42 -34.54
C ILE A 153 6.85 23.27 -35.51
N GLY A 154 6.33 22.06 -35.25
CA GLY A 154 6.46 20.91 -36.14
C GLY A 154 5.85 21.14 -37.53
N LEU A 155 4.66 21.74 -37.58
CA LEU A 155 4.00 22.13 -38.84
C LEU A 155 4.80 23.18 -39.62
N ALA A 156 5.37 24.17 -38.94
CA ALA A 156 6.18 25.21 -39.58
C ALA A 156 7.44 24.63 -40.26
N PHE A 157 8.16 23.73 -39.58
CA PHE A 157 9.32 23.03 -40.16
C PHE A 157 8.93 22.10 -41.31
N PHE A 158 7.79 21.41 -41.20
CA PHE A 158 7.30 20.54 -42.27
C PHE A 158 6.99 21.33 -43.56
N PHE A 159 6.42 22.52 -43.46
CA PHE A 159 6.16 23.38 -44.62
C PHE A 159 7.40 24.07 -45.17
N GLN A 160 8.39 24.41 -44.33
CA GLN A 160 9.68 24.92 -44.81
C GLN A 160 10.41 23.89 -45.68
N ARG A 161 10.38 22.59 -45.31
CA ARG A 161 11.05 21.52 -46.07
C ARG A 161 10.48 21.23 -47.45
N ARG A 162 9.30 21.75 -47.81
CA ARG A 162 8.66 21.53 -49.12
C ARG A 162 8.92 22.63 -50.14
N LYS A 163 9.66 23.68 -49.77
CA LYS A 163 9.99 24.82 -50.66
C LYS A 163 11.37 24.74 -51.30
N GLU A 164 12.13 23.70 -50.98
CA GLU A 164 13.31 23.24 -51.75
C GLU A 164 12.87 22.11 -52.68
#